data_AF-A0A346NK75-F1
#
_entry.id   AF-A0A346NK75-F1
#
_cell.length_a   1.000
_cell.length_b   1.000
_cell.length_c   1.000
_cell.angle_alpha   90.00
_cell.angle_beta   90.00
_cell.angle_gamma   90.00
#
_symmetry.space_group_name_H-M   'P 1'
#
loop_
_entity.id
_entity.type
_entity.pdbx_description
1 polymer ?
#
loop_
_entity_poly.entity_id
_entity_poly.type
_entity_poly.pdbx_seq_one_letter_code
_entity_poly.pdbx_strand_id
1 'polypeptide(L)'
;MTAKLQASQIWQQMLSGRWYQTHAKPLRRARQHAKAQCDTLNTALTEQQRLAVAAQLMPLIQLSAIGAGFYCDYGLNITSGEGLSVGRNVVMLDAAKIICGHHVTIHDGAVIATVNHATDPQRRQAGWQQAVGIVIGDNVTIESGATVLPGAIIPSNTRLPAHSVFTKTNP
;
A
#
# COMPACT_ATOMS: atom_id res chain seq x y z
N MET A 1 -19.02 2.84 6.21
CA MET A 1 -18.47 1.46 6.14
C MET A 1 -17.13 1.33 6.87
N THR A 2 -16.26 2.33 6.72
CA THR A 2 -14.89 2.39 7.26
C THR A 2 -14.78 2.25 8.79
N ALA A 3 -15.57 3.01 9.57
CA ALA A 3 -15.48 2.97 11.04
C ALA A 3 -15.79 1.60 11.66
N LYS A 4 -16.81 0.89 11.14
CA LYS A 4 -17.19 -0.45 11.61
C LYS A 4 -16.15 -1.51 11.24
N LEU A 5 -15.52 -1.39 10.06
CA LEU A 5 -14.42 -2.25 9.65
C LEU A 5 -13.20 -2.03 10.55
N GLN A 6 -12.80 -0.78 10.73
CA GLN A 6 -11.64 -0.41 11.52
C GLN A 6 -11.79 -0.79 12.99
N ALA A 7 -13.02 -0.74 13.54
CA ALA A 7 -13.30 -1.21 14.90
C ALA A 7 -13.34 -2.75 15.04
N SER A 8 -13.31 -3.52 13.95
CA SER A 8 -13.40 -4.98 14.03
C SER A 8 -12.12 -5.60 14.60
N GLN A 9 -12.28 -6.66 15.41
CA GLN A 9 -11.15 -7.35 16.04
C GLN A 9 -10.11 -7.83 15.01
N ILE A 10 -10.56 -8.37 13.87
CA ILE A 10 -9.65 -8.88 12.85
C ILE A 10 -8.85 -7.76 12.16
N TRP A 11 -9.45 -6.57 11.98
CA TRP A 11 -8.74 -5.41 11.46
C TRP A 11 -7.66 -4.94 12.43
N GLN A 12 -8.00 -4.84 13.72
CA GLN A 12 -7.04 -4.47 14.77
C GLN A 12 -5.92 -5.52 14.91
N GLN A 13 -6.25 -6.81 14.79
CA GLN A 13 -5.26 -7.89 14.79
C GLN A 13 -4.30 -7.78 13.61
N MET A 14 -4.82 -7.54 12.40
CA MET A 14 -4.00 -7.31 11.20
C MET A 14 -3.04 -6.14 11.38
N LEU A 15 -3.52 -4.99 11.87
CA LEU A 15 -2.69 -3.80 12.11
C LEU A 15 -1.68 -3.95 13.25
N SER A 16 -1.92 -4.86 14.21
CA SER A 16 -1.01 -5.10 15.33
C SER A 16 0.30 -5.81 14.93
N GLY A 17 0.43 -6.25 13.67
CA GLY A 17 1.55 -7.05 13.21
C GLY A 17 1.58 -8.47 13.76
N ARG A 18 0.48 -8.93 14.37
CA ARG A 18 0.29 -10.35 14.73
C ARG A 18 -0.18 -11.14 13.53
N TRP A 19 -0.01 -12.46 13.60
CA TRP A 19 -0.61 -13.37 12.64
C TRP A 19 -2.14 -13.21 12.62
N TYR A 20 -2.73 -13.06 11.44
CA TYR A 20 -4.16 -12.91 11.24
C TYR A 20 -4.66 -13.81 10.10
N GLN A 21 -5.96 -14.03 10.09
CA GLN A 21 -6.67 -14.83 9.10
C GLN A 21 -7.15 -13.96 7.93
N THR A 22 -6.47 -14.05 6.78
CA THR A 22 -6.75 -13.15 5.64
C THR A 22 -8.14 -13.34 5.05
N HIS A 23 -8.71 -14.54 5.15
CA HIS A 23 -10.02 -14.87 4.59
C HIS A 23 -11.20 -14.44 5.45
N ALA A 24 -10.96 -13.79 6.60
CA ALA A 24 -12.02 -13.27 7.44
C ALA A 24 -12.96 -12.34 6.64
N LYS A 25 -14.28 -12.54 6.82
CA LYS A 25 -15.32 -11.84 6.05
C LYS A 25 -15.15 -10.30 6.03
N PRO A 26 -14.83 -9.61 7.14
CA PRO A 26 -14.63 -8.16 7.11
C PRO A 26 -13.50 -7.74 6.18
N LEU A 27 -12.35 -8.42 6.24
CA LEU A 27 -11.18 -8.10 5.41
C LEU A 27 -11.45 -8.40 3.93
N ARG A 28 -12.07 -9.53 3.62
CA ARG A 28 -12.45 -9.87 2.23
C ARG A 28 -13.36 -8.83 1.60
N ARG A 29 -14.40 -8.40 2.33
CA ARG A 29 -15.33 -7.37 1.85
C ARG A 29 -14.62 -6.03 1.62
N ALA A 30 -13.71 -5.67 2.51
CA ALA A 30 -12.91 -4.45 2.36
C ALA A 30 -12.02 -4.49 1.12
N ARG A 31 -11.31 -5.61 0.88
CA ARG A 31 -10.50 -5.77 -0.35
C ARG A 31 -11.33 -5.76 -1.63
N GLN A 32 -12.51 -6.38 -1.61
CA GLN A 32 -13.44 -6.33 -2.74
C GLN A 32 -13.88 -4.90 -3.07
N HIS A 33 -14.14 -4.08 -2.04
CA HIS A 33 -14.48 -2.68 -2.22
C HIS A 33 -13.32 -1.87 -2.80
N ALA A 34 -12.12 -1.99 -2.21
CA ALA A 34 -10.92 -1.33 -2.71
C ALA A 34 -10.60 -1.73 -4.15
N LYS A 35 -10.75 -3.03 -4.49
CA LYS A 35 -10.57 -3.52 -5.86
C LYS A 35 -11.52 -2.83 -6.85
N ALA A 36 -12.80 -2.68 -6.53
CA ALA A 36 -13.75 -2.00 -7.43
C ALA A 36 -13.37 -0.54 -7.67
N GLN A 37 -12.86 0.15 -6.64
CA GLN A 37 -12.36 1.52 -6.77
C GLN A 37 -11.05 1.58 -7.59
N CYS A 38 -10.14 0.62 -7.42
CA CYS A 38 -8.94 0.50 -8.28
C CYS A 38 -9.35 0.27 -9.75
N ASP A 39 -10.31 -0.62 -10.00
CA ASP A 39 -10.80 -0.89 -11.36
C ASP A 39 -11.43 0.38 -11.99
N THR A 40 -12.10 1.21 -11.18
CA THR A 40 -12.62 2.52 -11.62
C THR A 40 -11.50 3.52 -11.89
N LEU A 41 -10.52 3.63 -11.00
CA LEU A 41 -9.35 4.51 -11.16
C LEU A 41 -8.59 4.16 -12.44
N ASN A 42 -8.44 2.87 -12.74
CA ASN A 42 -7.68 2.37 -13.88
C ASN A 42 -8.37 2.57 -15.23
N THR A 43 -9.67 2.90 -15.24
CA THR A 43 -10.42 3.24 -16.46
C THR A 43 -10.69 4.74 -16.59
N ALA A 44 -10.37 5.55 -15.58
CA ALA A 44 -10.55 7.00 -15.63
C ALA A 44 -9.67 7.65 -16.71
N LEU A 45 -10.28 8.51 -17.52
CA LEU A 45 -9.71 9.02 -18.77
C LEU A 45 -8.75 10.19 -18.52
N THR A 46 -9.04 11.04 -17.53
CA THR A 46 -8.21 12.21 -17.18
C THR A 46 -7.53 12.06 -15.84
N GLU A 47 -6.47 12.84 -15.61
CA GLU A 47 -5.77 12.90 -14.33
C GLU A 47 -6.69 13.41 -13.21
N GLN A 48 -7.50 14.44 -13.47
CA GLN A 48 -8.46 14.97 -12.49
C GLN A 48 -9.48 13.90 -12.06
N GLN A 49 -9.99 13.09 -13.00
CA GLN A 49 -10.89 11.98 -12.67
C GLN A 49 -10.19 10.91 -11.83
N ARG A 50 -8.94 10.56 -12.18
CA ARG A 50 -8.14 9.62 -11.38
C ARG A 50 -7.91 10.11 -9.96
N LEU A 51 -7.55 11.38 -9.77
CA LEU A 51 -7.36 11.99 -8.45
C LEU A 51 -8.65 11.98 -7.62
N ALA A 52 -9.81 12.26 -8.24
CA ALA A 52 -11.10 12.20 -7.54
C ALA A 52 -11.45 10.79 -7.04
N VAL A 53 -11.19 9.75 -7.84
CA VAL A 53 -11.38 8.36 -7.42
C VAL A 53 -10.36 7.95 -6.37
N ALA A 54 -9.09 8.34 -6.54
CA ALA A 54 -8.03 8.07 -5.59
C ALA A 54 -8.32 8.68 -4.20
N ALA A 55 -8.91 9.88 -4.14
CA ALA A 55 -9.32 10.50 -2.89
C ALA A 55 -10.42 9.70 -2.15
N GLN A 56 -11.27 8.97 -2.86
CA GLN A 56 -12.26 8.08 -2.25
C GLN A 56 -11.66 6.76 -1.75
N LEU A 57 -10.64 6.24 -2.45
CA LEU A 57 -9.94 4.99 -2.13
C LEU A 57 -8.94 5.18 -0.97
N MET A 58 -8.18 6.28 -1.01
CA MET A 58 -7.09 6.61 -0.08
C MET A 58 -7.34 8.00 0.53
N PRO A 59 -8.30 8.16 1.45
CA PRO A 59 -8.70 9.48 1.95
C PRO A 59 -7.63 10.21 2.79
N LEU A 60 -6.53 9.54 3.15
CA LEU A 60 -5.45 10.09 3.99
C LEU A 60 -4.20 10.47 3.18
N ILE A 61 -4.32 10.52 1.85
CA ILE A 61 -3.21 10.78 0.93
C ILE A 61 -3.31 12.21 0.37
N GLN A 62 -2.16 12.84 0.17
CA GLN A 62 -2.04 14.14 -0.50
C GLN A 62 -1.32 13.93 -1.85
N LEU A 63 -2.09 13.44 -2.83
CA LEU A 63 -1.57 13.13 -4.17
C LEU A 63 -1.44 14.39 -5.03
N SER A 64 -0.29 14.53 -5.68
CA SER A 64 -0.09 15.45 -6.79
C SER A 64 -0.43 14.80 -8.14
N ALA A 65 -0.09 13.52 -8.31
CA ALA A 65 -0.34 12.77 -9.54
C ALA A 65 -0.50 11.28 -9.25
N ILE A 66 -1.31 10.59 -10.05
CA ILE A 66 -1.44 9.13 -10.01
C ILE A 66 -1.65 8.54 -11.41
N GLY A 67 -0.81 7.57 -11.77
CA GLY A 67 -0.90 6.81 -13.00
C GLY A 67 -2.01 5.74 -12.97
N ALA A 68 -2.44 5.31 -14.16
CA ALA A 68 -3.32 4.16 -14.29
C ALA A 68 -2.58 2.84 -13.97
N GLY A 69 -3.33 1.78 -13.68
CA GLY A 69 -2.79 0.49 -13.23
C GLY A 69 -2.45 0.45 -11.74
N PHE A 70 -2.99 1.36 -10.94
CA PHE A 70 -2.78 1.36 -9.50
C PHE A 70 -3.61 0.24 -8.84
N TYR A 71 -3.01 -0.46 -7.87
CA TYR A 71 -3.69 -1.46 -7.05
C TYR A 71 -3.26 -1.36 -5.58
N CYS A 72 -4.22 -1.55 -4.67
CA CYS A 72 -3.95 -1.71 -3.24
C CYS A 72 -4.87 -2.76 -2.60
N ASP A 73 -4.55 -3.18 -1.37
CA ASP A 73 -5.42 -4.11 -0.63
C ASP A 73 -6.67 -3.38 -0.10
N TYR A 74 -6.50 -2.25 0.57
CA TYR A 74 -7.56 -1.54 1.30
C TYR A 74 -7.60 -0.04 1.01
N GLY A 75 -6.46 0.60 0.73
CA GLY A 75 -6.32 2.05 0.55
C GLY A 75 -6.37 2.86 1.85
N LEU A 76 -6.99 2.33 2.90
CA LEU A 76 -7.21 2.98 4.20
C LEU A 76 -5.96 3.03 5.10
N ASN A 77 -4.92 2.26 4.78
CA ASN A 77 -3.70 2.22 5.59
C ASN A 77 -2.54 2.98 4.95
N ILE A 78 -2.79 3.65 3.83
CA ILE A 78 -1.82 4.48 3.13
C ILE A 78 -2.03 5.93 3.58
N THR A 79 -0.95 6.58 4.00
CA THR A 79 -0.95 7.99 4.41
C THR A 79 0.22 8.70 3.74
N SER A 80 0.07 9.97 3.38
CA SER A 80 1.20 10.76 2.87
C SER A 80 1.23 12.18 3.40
N GLY A 81 2.44 12.76 3.45
CA GLY A 81 2.63 14.20 3.36
C GLY A 81 2.27 14.73 1.96
N GLU A 82 2.38 16.05 1.80
CA GLU A 82 2.15 16.74 0.53
C GLU A 82 3.10 16.28 -0.57
N GLY A 83 2.66 16.36 -1.82
CA GLY A 83 3.57 16.16 -2.96
C GLY A 83 3.79 14.70 -3.37
N LEU A 84 2.95 13.75 -2.92
CA LEU A 84 3.10 12.36 -3.35
C LEU A 84 2.74 12.22 -4.84
N SER A 85 3.67 11.68 -5.63
CA SER A 85 3.43 11.34 -7.04
C SER A 85 3.58 9.84 -7.25
N VAL A 86 2.59 9.21 -7.88
CA VAL A 86 2.56 7.78 -8.13
C VAL A 86 2.48 7.50 -9.63
N GLY A 87 3.42 6.71 -10.13
CA GLY A 87 3.51 6.29 -11.52
C GLY A 87 2.42 5.29 -11.91
N ARG A 88 2.57 4.72 -13.10
CA ARG A 88 1.66 3.70 -13.63
C ARG A 88 1.99 2.33 -13.05
N ASN A 89 1.00 1.44 -13.02
CA ASN A 89 1.20 0.03 -12.63
C ASN A 89 1.82 -0.18 -11.24
N VAL A 90 1.65 0.80 -10.33
CA VAL A 90 2.16 0.71 -8.95
C VAL A 90 1.22 -0.14 -8.10
N VAL A 91 1.80 -0.99 -7.25
CA VAL A 91 1.04 -1.83 -6.30
C VAL A 91 1.43 -1.47 -4.87
N MET A 92 0.45 -1.17 -4.02
CA MET A 92 0.63 -0.87 -2.59
C MET A 92 -0.20 -1.81 -1.73
N LEU A 93 0.39 -2.92 -1.26
CA LEU A 93 -0.30 -3.92 -0.42
C LEU A 93 -0.31 -3.45 1.04
N ASP A 94 -1.36 -2.72 1.42
CA ASP A 94 -1.49 -1.96 2.68
C ASP A 94 -2.22 -2.74 3.80
N ALA A 95 -1.89 -4.01 3.99
CA ALA A 95 -2.34 -4.78 5.16
C ALA A 95 -1.80 -4.23 6.50
N ALA A 96 -0.68 -3.52 6.49
CA ALA A 96 -0.25 -2.63 7.57
C ALA A 96 -0.06 -1.20 7.03
N LYS A 97 0.36 -0.28 7.89
CA LYS A 97 0.57 1.12 7.52
C LYS A 97 1.66 1.27 6.45
N ILE A 98 1.38 2.04 5.42
CA ILE A 98 2.39 2.58 4.50
C ILE A 98 2.36 4.09 4.69
N ILE A 99 3.44 4.63 5.26
CA ILE A 99 3.55 6.05 5.61
C ILE A 99 4.56 6.69 4.67
N CYS A 100 4.10 7.60 3.82
CA CYS A 100 4.95 8.41 2.95
C CYS A 100 5.16 9.80 3.55
N GLY A 101 6.39 10.31 3.51
CA GLY A 101 6.70 11.70 3.84
C GLY A 101 6.21 12.69 2.79
N HIS A 102 6.81 13.87 2.79
CA HIS A 102 6.58 14.92 1.80
C HIS A 102 7.43 14.69 0.54
N HIS A 103 6.92 15.10 -0.63
CA HIS A 103 7.61 15.08 -1.91
C HIS A 103 8.19 13.71 -2.29
N VAL A 104 7.43 12.64 -2.02
CA VAL A 104 7.78 11.28 -2.41
C VAL A 104 7.35 11.03 -3.85
N THR A 105 8.25 10.47 -4.66
CA THR A 105 7.94 10.03 -6.03
C THR A 105 8.11 8.52 -6.12
N ILE A 106 7.04 7.82 -6.52
CA ILE A 106 7.05 6.37 -6.77
C ILE A 106 6.86 6.16 -8.27
N HIS A 107 7.88 5.67 -8.96
CA HIS A 107 7.86 5.48 -10.40
C HIS A 107 7.17 4.18 -10.82
N ASP A 108 7.00 4.03 -12.14
CA ASP A 108 6.19 3.02 -12.78
C ASP A 108 6.57 1.59 -12.37
N GLY A 109 5.56 0.76 -12.09
CA GLY A 109 5.75 -0.67 -11.80
C GLY A 109 6.33 -0.99 -10.43
N ALA A 110 6.55 0.00 -9.56
CA ALA A 110 7.04 -0.24 -8.21
C ALA A 110 6.01 -1.01 -7.35
N VAL A 111 6.50 -1.81 -6.41
CA VAL A 111 5.69 -2.62 -5.49
C VAL A 111 6.05 -2.29 -4.05
N ILE A 112 5.08 -1.83 -3.26
CA ILE A 112 5.24 -1.55 -1.83
C ILE A 112 4.38 -2.54 -1.07
N ALA A 113 5.00 -3.50 -0.39
CA ALA A 113 4.29 -4.63 0.21
C ALA A 113 4.51 -4.72 1.72
N THR A 114 3.44 -4.62 2.50
CA THR A 114 3.50 -4.78 3.96
C THR A 114 3.26 -6.21 4.43
N VAL A 115 2.82 -7.11 3.55
CA VAL A 115 2.40 -8.47 3.92
C VAL A 115 3.51 -9.50 3.82
N ASN A 116 3.61 -10.35 4.84
CA ASN A 116 4.35 -11.59 4.87
C ASN A 116 3.38 -12.78 4.91
N HIS A 117 3.72 -13.86 4.22
CA HIS A 117 2.99 -15.13 4.30
C HIS A 117 3.69 -16.07 5.27
N ALA A 118 2.93 -17.00 5.86
CA ALA A 118 3.52 -18.06 6.67
C ALA A 118 4.57 -18.86 5.87
N THR A 119 5.73 -19.08 6.48
CA THR A 119 6.77 -19.96 5.92
C THR A 119 6.29 -21.40 5.90
N ASP A 120 5.62 -21.83 6.99
CA ASP A 120 4.92 -23.11 7.07
C ASP A 120 3.83 -23.22 5.98
N PRO A 121 3.91 -24.24 5.09
CA PRO A 121 2.97 -24.39 3.99
C PRO A 121 1.51 -24.61 4.42
N GLN A 122 1.27 -25.35 5.50
CA GLN A 122 -0.10 -25.63 5.97
C GLN A 122 -0.76 -24.36 6.49
N ARG A 123 -0.03 -23.56 7.27
CA ARG A 123 -0.49 -22.25 7.74
C ARG A 123 -0.69 -21.28 6.58
N ARG A 124 0.18 -21.30 5.57
CA ARG A 124 0.05 -20.46 4.38
C ARG A 124 -1.21 -20.83 3.58
N GLN A 125 -1.46 -22.12 3.38
CA GLN A 125 -2.68 -22.61 2.73
C GLN A 125 -3.94 -22.24 3.52
N ALA A 126 -3.86 -22.28 4.86
CA ALA A 126 -4.93 -21.83 5.74
C ALA A 126 -5.09 -20.29 5.81
N GLY A 127 -4.36 -19.53 5.00
CA GLY A 127 -4.53 -18.07 4.88
C GLY A 127 -3.94 -17.25 6.03
N TRP A 128 -2.99 -17.81 6.77
CA TRP A 128 -2.26 -17.04 7.79
C TRP A 128 -1.27 -16.07 7.15
N GLN A 129 -1.41 -14.79 7.52
CA GLN A 129 -0.54 -13.70 7.10
C GLN A 129 -0.08 -12.89 8.32
N GLN A 130 1.00 -12.15 8.15
CA GLN A 130 1.49 -11.15 9.10
C GLN A 130 1.78 -9.88 8.31
N ALA A 131 1.38 -8.71 8.80
CA ALA A 131 1.65 -7.45 8.12
C ALA A 131 2.55 -6.55 8.96
N VAL A 132 3.58 -5.94 8.35
CA VAL A 132 4.54 -5.05 9.03
C VAL A 132 4.61 -3.76 8.25
N GLY A 133 4.40 -2.64 8.94
CA GLY A 133 4.32 -1.33 8.30
C GLY A 133 5.61 -0.90 7.62
N ILE A 134 5.49 0.02 6.67
CA ILE A 134 6.59 0.64 5.92
C ILE A 134 6.56 2.15 6.17
N VAL A 135 7.74 2.73 6.35
CA VAL A 135 7.93 4.18 6.47
C VAL A 135 8.85 4.65 5.36
N ILE A 136 8.41 5.67 4.63
CA ILE A 136 9.15 6.31 3.54
C ILE A 136 9.33 7.78 3.97
N GLY A 137 10.58 8.22 4.12
CA GLY A 137 10.91 9.59 4.50
C GLY A 137 10.56 10.63 3.42
N ASP A 138 10.94 11.87 3.68
CA ASP A 138 10.71 13.00 2.78
C ASP A 138 11.67 12.98 1.58
N ASN A 139 11.26 13.55 0.46
CA ASN A 139 12.08 13.68 -0.75
C ASN A 139 12.65 12.34 -1.26
N VAL A 140 11.92 11.24 -1.04
CA VAL A 140 12.33 9.91 -1.50
C VAL A 140 11.89 9.69 -2.95
N THR A 141 12.79 9.13 -3.76
CA THR A 141 12.46 8.64 -5.10
C THR A 141 12.58 7.12 -5.13
N ILE A 142 11.51 6.43 -5.51
CA ILE A 142 11.49 4.99 -5.75
C ILE A 142 11.43 4.79 -7.25
N GLU A 143 12.56 4.41 -7.87
CA GLU A 143 12.66 4.25 -9.32
C GLU A 143 11.87 3.03 -9.83
N SER A 144 11.64 2.99 -11.14
CA SER A 144 10.72 2.04 -11.78
C SER A 144 11.01 0.58 -11.43
N GLY A 145 9.95 -0.19 -11.16
CA GLY A 145 10.04 -1.62 -10.86
C GLY A 145 10.71 -1.98 -9.53
N ALA A 146 11.10 -1.01 -8.70
CA ALA A 146 11.65 -1.30 -7.37
C ALA A 146 10.59 -1.90 -6.44
N THR A 147 11.03 -2.75 -5.52
CA THR A 147 10.16 -3.43 -4.55
C THR A 147 10.58 -3.10 -3.12
N VAL A 148 9.64 -2.63 -2.29
CA VAL A 148 9.85 -2.34 -0.87
C VAL A 148 9.13 -3.39 -0.04
N LEU A 149 9.90 -4.12 0.78
CA LEU A 149 9.43 -5.25 1.57
C LEU A 149 8.91 -4.86 2.96
N PRO A 150 8.18 -5.76 3.64
CA PRO A 150 7.57 -5.45 4.95
C PRO A 150 8.58 -4.99 5.99
N GLY A 151 8.23 -3.95 6.76
CA GLY A 151 9.08 -3.43 7.83
C GLY A 151 10.22 -2.51 7.36
N ALA A 152 10.29 -2.17 6.08
CA ALA A 152 11.26 -1.23 5.56
C ALA A 152 11.07 0.19 6.13
N ILE A 153 12.18 0.87 6.38
CA ILE A 153 12.25 2.29 6.71
C ILE A 153 13.22 2.92 5.72
N ILE A 154 12.71 3.74 4.80
CA ILE A 154 13.52 4.43 3.80
C ILE A 154 13.82 5.84 4.32
N PRO A 155 15.10 6.21 4.54
CA PRO A 155 15.46 7.53 5.03
C PRO A 155 15.07 8.65 4.06
N SER A 156 14.87 9.86 4.57
CA SER A 156 14.64 11.03 3.72
C SER A 156 15.81 11.28 2.76
N ASN A 157 15.51 11.87 1.60
CA ASN A 157 16.46 12.17 0.51
C ASN A 157 17.09 10.93 -0.14
N THR A 158 16.50 9.75 0.05
CA THR A 158 16.97 8.50 -0.54
C THR A 158 16.42 8.32 -1.95
N ARG A 159 17.26 7.78 -2.84
CA ARG A 159 16.81 7.26 -4.14
C ARG A 159 17.01 5.76 -4.19
N LEU A 160 15.92 4.99 -4.32
CA LEU A 160 15.99 3.56 -4.55
C LEU A 160 16.20 3.29 -6.05
N PRO A 161 17.22 2.51 -6.44
CA PRO A 161 17.46 2.20 -7.86
C PRO A 161 16.31 1.41 -8.50
N ALA A 162 16.19 1.51 -9.82
CA ALA A 162 15.20 0.77 -10.59
C ALA A 162 15.40 -0.75 -10.39
N HIS A 163 14.30 -1.49 -10.33
CA HIS A 163 14.28 -2.96 -10.12
C HIS A 163 14.99 -3.45 -8.84
N SER A 164 15.34 -2.56 -7.91
CA SER A 164 15.95 -2.95 -6.64
C SER A 164 14.93 -3.58 -5.68
N VAL A 165 15.42 -4.37 -4.72
CA VAL A 165 14.60 -4.89 -3.61
C VAL A 165 15.13 -4.28 -2.31
N PHE A 166 14.29 -3.48 -1.66
CA PHE A 166 14.62 -2.82 -0.39
C PHE A 166 13.96 -3.57 0.77
N THR A 167 14.74 -3.87 1.80
CA THR A 167 14.32 -4.67 2.95
C THR A 167 14.73 -3.97 4.23
N LYS A 168 14.16 -4.35 5.37
CA LYS A 168 14.48 -3.75 6.69
C LYS A 168 15.98 -3.73 7.02
N THR A 169 16.77 -4.70 6.51
CA THR A 169 18.19 -4.83 6.85
C THR A 169 19.12 -4.04 5.94
N ASN A 170 18.60 -3.45 4.86
CA ASN A 170 19.37 -2.56 4.00
C ASN A 170 18.99 -1.12 4.36
N PRO A 171 19.82 -0.37 5.10
CA PRO A 171 19.67 1.08 5.16
C PRO A 171 20.00 1.72 3.80
#